data_AF-A0A5E7RU30-F1
#
_entry.id   AF-A0A5E7RU30-F1
#
_cell.length_a   1.000
_cell.length_b   1.000
_cell.length_c   1.000
_cell.angle_alpha   90.00
_cell.angle_beta   90.00
_cell.angle_gamma   90.00
#
_symmetry.space_group_name_H-M   'P 1'
#
loop_
_entity.id
_entity.type
_entity.pdbx_description
1 polymer ?
#
loop_
_entity_poly.entity_id
_entity_poly.type
_entity_poly.pdbx_seq_one_letter_code
_entity_poly.pdbx_strand_id
1 'polypeptide(L)'
;MSLVLQRIEQTREALVGALAERDWEAIGQLDLDCRSCMEDVMSEASLDEEVLRSNLEELLYVYKQLLEVAMGERQAIVDEMSQIQQARNAAKVYHLFG
;
A
#
# COMPACT_ATOMS: atom_id res chain seq x y z
N MET A 1 -3.81 -17.06 -21.71
CA MET A 1 -3.67 -16.56 -20.33
C MET A 1 -4.79 -17.19 -19.50
N SER A 2 -4.50 -17.74 -18.32
CA SER A 2 -5.57 -18.17 -17.39
C SER A 2 -6.36 -16.95 -16.90
N LEU A 3 -7.65 -17.14 -16.60
CA LEU A 3 -8.51 -16.09 -16.04
C LEU A 3 -8.00 -15.61 -14.67
N VAL A 4 -7.41 -16.51 -13.89
CA VAL A 4 -6.86 -16.20 -12.57
C VAL A 4 -5.59 -15.35 -12.71
N LEU A 5 -4.72 -15.67 -13.68
CA LEU A 5 -3.54 -14.85 -13.97
C LEU A 5 -3.92 -13.44 -14.43
N GLN A 6 -4.94 -13.32 -15.28
CA GLN A 6 -5.43 -12.01 -15.71
C GLN A 6 -6.00 -11.19 -14.55
N ARG A 7 -6.67 -11.85 -13.59
CA ARG A 7 -7.23 -11.17 -12.41
C ARG A 7 -6.13 -10.68 -11.47
N ILE A 8 -5.04 -11.41 -11.32
CA ILE A 8 -3.85 -10.98 -10.56
C ILE A 8 -3.22 -9.74 -11.20
N GLU A 9 -2.99 -9.79 -12.51
CA GLU A 9 -2.44 -8.67 -13.28
C GLU A 9 -3.27 -7.40 -13.08
N GLN A 10 -4.60 -7.50 -13.29
CA GLN A 10 -5.53 -6.38 -13.16
C GLN A 10 -5.58 -5.83 -11.73
N THR A 11 -5.57 -6.71 -10.73
CA THR A 11 -5.56 -6.27 -9.32
C THR A 11 -4.26 -5.56 -8.97
N ARG A 12 -3.12 -6.03 -9.53
CA ARG A 12 -1.83 -5.38 -9.36
C ARG A 12 -1.81 -3.98 -9.98
N GLU A 13 -2.28 -3.83 -11.21
CA GLU A 13 -2.38 -2.52 -11.87
C GLU A 13 -3.28 -1.57 -11.08
N ALA A 14 -4.41 -2.06 -10.57
CA ALA A 14 -5.31 -1.28 -9.73
C ALA A 14 -4.65 -0.85 -8.40
N LEU A 15 -3.86 -1.72 -7.76
CA LEU A 15 -3.10 -1.37 -6.54
C LEU A 15 -2.07 -0.27 -6.82
N VAL A 16 -1.39 -0.32 -7.96
CA VAL A 16 -0.45 0.73 -8.37
C VAL A 16 -1.17 2.05 -8.59
N GLY A 17 -2.33 2.04 -9.26
CA GLY A 17 -3.16 3.22 -9.46
C GLY A 17 -3.65 3.82 -8.15
N ALA A 18 -4.23 3.00 -7.27
CA ALA A 18 -4.70 3.45 -5.97
C ALA A 18 -3.57 3.99 -5.08
N LEU A 19 -2.37 3.41 -5.17
CA LEU A 19 -1.18 3.94 -4.49
C LEU A 19 -0.77 5.32 -5.03
N ALA A 20 -0.80 5.53 -6.35
CA ALA A 20 -0.49 6.83 -6.93
C ALA A 20 -1.45 7.93 -6.45
N GLU A 21 -2.72 7.58 -6.22
CA GLU A 21 -3.75 8.48 -5.70
C GLU A 21 -3.79 8.55 -4.16
N ARG A 22 -2.99 7.72 -3.46
CA ARG A 22 -3.04 7.52 -2.01
C ARG A 22 -4.44 7.15 -1.50
N ASP A 23 -5.20 6.39 -2.29
CA ASP A 23 -6.51 5.90 -1.90
C ASP A 23 -6.37 4.66 -1.00
N TRP A 24 -6.19 4.90 0.30
CA TRP A 24 -5.99 3.84 1.30
C TRP A 24 -7.19 2.91 1.45
N GLU A 25 -8.40 3.38 1.16
CA GLU A 25 -9.62 2.57 1.22
C GLU A 25 -9.64 1.59 0.04
N ALA A 26 -9.41 2.09 -1.18
CA ALA A 26 -9.30 1.25 -2.36
C ALA A 26 -8.16 0.24 -2.25
N ILE A 27 -6.99 0.64 -1.74
CA ILE A 27 -5.86 -0.28 -1.48
C ILE A 27 -6.28 -1.42 -0.55
N GLY A 28 -7.01 -1.12 0.53
CA GLY A 28 -7.46 -2.13 1.48
C GLY A 28 -8.41 -3.15 0.86
N GLN A 29 -9.35 -2.69 0.02
CA GLN A 29 -10.27 -3.58 -0.69
C GLN A 29 -9.54 -4.44 -1.74
N LEU A 30 -8.64 -3.83 -2.51
CA LEU A 30 -7.86 -4.52 -3.53
C LEU A 30 -6.91 -5.58 -2.93
N ASP A 31 -6.34 -5.33 -1.74
CA ASP A 31 -5.55 -6.34 -1.02
C ASP A 31 -6.40 -7.57 -0.63
N LEU A 32 -7.63 -7.37 -0.15
CA LEU A 32 -8.55 -8.46 0.16
C LEU A 32 -8.90 -9.27 -1.08
N ASP A 33 -9.21 -8.58 -2.18
CA ASP A 33 -9.54 -9.21 -3.45
C ASP A 33 -8.34 -10.02 -3.99
N CYS A 34 -7.13 -9.49 -3.86
CA CYS A 34 -5.90 -10.17 -4.25
C CYS A 34 -5.68 -11.46 -3.45
N ARG A 35 -5.91 -11.44 -2.13
CA ARG A 35 -5.79 -12.63 -1.28
C ARG A 35 -6.83 -13.69 -1.61
N SER A 36 -8.06 -13.27 -1.91
CA SER A 36 -9.12 -14.19 -2.36
C SER A 36 -8.77 -14.85 -3.69
N CYS A 37 -8.14 -14.12 -4.63
CA CYS A 37 -7.68 -14.70 -5.90
C CYS A 37 -6.62 -15.80 -5.70
N MET A 38 -5.81 -15.73 -4.63
CA MET A 38 -4.74 -16.69 -4.41
C MET A 38 -5.27 -18.11 -4.16
N GLU A 39 -6.45 -18.25 -3.55
CA GLU A 39 -7.11 -19.54 -3.37
C GLU A 39 -7.50 -20.17 -4.71
N ASP A 40 -7.93 -19.35 -5.67
CA ASP A 40 -8.27 -19.76 -7.03
C ASP A 40 -7.01 -20.21 -7.80
N VAL A 41 -5.87 -19.53 -7.61
CA VAL A 41 -4.56 -19.89 -8.21
C VAL A 41 -4.13 -21.29 -7.76
N MET A 42 -4.20 -21.55 -6.46
CA MET A 42 -3.76 -22.82 -5.87
C MET A 42 -4.62 -24.01 -6.33
N SER A 43 -5.84 -23.73 -6.77
CA SER A 43 -6.81 -24.73 -7.23
C SER A 43 -6.76 -24.99 -8.73
N GLU A 44 -6.06 -24.16 -9.51
CA GLU A 44 -6.00 -24.27 -10.96
C GLU A 44 -4.91 -25.26 -11.43
N ALA A 45 -5.34 -26.40 -11.97
CA ALA A 45 -4.46 -27.55 -12.25
C ALA A 45 -3.49 -27.36 -13.43
N SER A 46 -3.63 -26.30 -14.23
CA SER A 46 -2.81 -26.09 -15.44
C SER A 46 -2.40 -24.63 -15.61
N LEU A 47 -1.76 -24.08 -14.58
CA LEU A 47 -1.14 -22.77 -14.65
C LEU A 47 0.27 -22.85 -15.25
N ASP A 48 0.62 -21.84 -16.02
CA ASP A 48 2.00 -21.61 -16.43
C ASP A 48 2.79 -21.08 -15.22
N GLU A 49 3.69 -21.92 -14.69
CA GLU A 49 4.44 -21.61 -13.47
C GLU A 49 5.40 -20.42 -13.64
N GLU A 50 5.95 -20.19 -14.83
CA GLU A 50 6.85 -19.05 -15.06
C GLU A 50 6.07 -17.74 -15.07
N VAL A 51 4.92 -17.73 -15.75
CA VAL A 51 4.03 -16.56 -15.78
C VAL A 51 3.48 -16.25 -14.38
N LEU A 52 3.11 -17.29 -13.63
CA LEU A 52 2.66 -17.15 -12.25
C LEU A 52 3.77 -16.56 -11.37
N ARG A 53 5.00 -17.07 -11.47
CA ARG A 53 6.15 -16.56 -10.72
C ARG A 53 6.38 -15.07 -11.00
N SER A 54 6.43 -14.67 -12.26
CA SER A 54 6.63 -13.26 -12.65
C SER A 54 5.55 -12.37 -12.04
N ASN A 55 4.29 -12.78 -12.14
CA ASN A 55 3.17 -12.04 -11.57
C ASN A 55 3.28 -11.86 -10.05
N LEU A 56 3.68 -12.92 -9.32
CA LEU A 56 3.84 -12.88 -7.88
C LEU A 56 5.04 -12.02 -7.45
N GLU A 57 6.14 -12.03 -8.21
CA GLU A 57 7.30 -11.16 -7.98
C GLU A 57 6.96 -9.68 -8.17
N GLU A 58 6.21 -9.36 -9.23
CA GLU A 58 5.73 -7.99 -9.47
C GLU A 58 4.74 -7.55 -8.38
N LEU A 59 3.84 -8.44 -7.95
CA LEU A 59 2.94 -8.18 -6.84
C LEU A 59 3.69 -7.91 -5.53
N LEU A 60 4.72 -8.71 -5.22
CA LEU A 60 5.60 -8.48 -4.06
C LEU A 60 6.30 -7.11 -4.12
N TYR A 61 6.69 -6.68 -5.31
CA TYR A 61 7.28 -5.36 -5.51
C TYR A 61 6.28 -4.23 -5.20
N VAL A 62 5.01 -4.37 -5.62
CA VAL A 62 3.94 -3.42 -5.28
C VAL A 62 3.70 -3.35 -3.77
N TYR A 63 3.62 -4.49 -3.07
CA TYR A 63 3.45 -4.50 -1.62
C TYR A 63 4.61 -3.83 -0.86
N LYS A 64 5.85 -3.98 -1.34
CA LYS A 64 7.00 -3.26 -0.76
C LYS A 64 6.85 -1.75 -0.90
N GLN A 65 6.45 -1.27 -2.09
CA GLN A 65 6.18 0.15 -2.30
C GLN A 65 5.04 0.67 -1.42
N LEU A 66 3.95 -0.10 -1.29
CA LEU A 66 2.84 0.25 -0.39
C LEU A 66 3.32 0.46 1.04
N LEU A 67 4.17 -0.45 1.55
CA LEU A 67 4.74 -0.33 2.89
C LEU A 67 5.64 0.91 3.02
N GLU A 68 6.53 1.14 2.06
CA GLU A 68 7.44 2.29 2.07
C GLU A 68 6.68 3.62 2.08
N VAL A 69 5.70 3.78 1.21
CA VAL A 69 4.87 4.99 1.14
C VAL A 69 4.06 5.16 2.41
N ALA A 70 3.36 4.13 2.88
CA ALA A 70 2.54 4.21 4.09
C ALA A 70 3.38 4.54 5.35
N MET A 71 4.60 4.00 5.45
CA MET A 71 5.52 4.34 6.53
C MET A 71 5.97 5.80 6.44
N GLY A 72 6.27 6.29 5.23
CA GLY A 72 6.63 7.68 4.99
C GLY A 72 5.52 8.66 5.38
N GLU A 73 4.27 8.37 4.98
CA GLU A 73 3.10 9.18 5.33
C GLU A 73 2.86 9.20 6.85
N ARG A 74 3.00 8.06 7.53
CA ARG A 74 2.94 8.01 8.99
C ARG A 74 4.03 8.85 9.65
N GLN A 75 5.25 8.83 9.12
CA GLN A 75 6.34 9.64 9.65
C GLN A 75 6.08 11.13 9.46
N ALA A 76 5.57 11.55 8.30
CA ALA A 76 5.19 12.94 8.04
C ALA A 76 4.17 13.45 9.07
N ILE A 77 3.16 12.64 9.40
CA ILE A 77 2.17 12.98 10.45
C ILE A 77 2.85 13.16 11.82
N VAL A 78 3.77 12.26 12.19
CA VAL A 78 4.52 12.36 13.46
C VAL A 78 5.34 13.65 13.50
N ASP A 79 6.00 14.00 12.41
CA ASP A 79 6.83 15.20 12.31
C ASP A 79 5.97 16.47 12.42
N GLU A 80 4.82 16.52 11.75
CA GLU A 80 3.86 17.62 11.86
C GLU A 80 3.34 17.78 13.29
N MET A 81 2.96 16.69 13.96
CA MET A 81 2.51 16.73 15.35
C MET A 81 3.60 17.25 16.29
N SER A 82 4.86 16.84 16.07
CA SER A 82 6.02 17.32 16.83
C SER A 82 6.21 18.83 16.65
N GLN A 83 6.13 19.34 15.42
CA GLN A 83 6.24 20.77 15.13
C GLN A 83 5.13 21.58 15.80
N ILE A 84 3.88 21.11 15.75
CA ILE A 84 2.74 21.75 16.44
C ILE A 84 3.00 21.84 17.95
N GLN A 85 3.49 20.75 18.55
CA GLN A 85 3.77 20.72 19.99
C GLN A 85 4.91 21.67 20.37
N GLN A 86 5.96 21.76 19.56
CA GLN A 86 7.06 22.71 19.75
C GLN A 86 6.57 24.17 19.64
N ALA A 87 5.78 24.49 18.61
CA ALA A 87 5.21 25.82 18.42
C ALA A 87 4.33 26.23 19.63
N ARG A 88 3.51 25.31 20.14
CA ARG A 88 2.68 25.55 21.33
C ARG A 88 3.51 25.81 22.58
N ASN A 89 4.61 25.08 22.76
CA ASN A 89 5.50 25.28 23.90
C ASN A 89 6.23 26.62 23.82
N ALA A 90 6.73 27.01 22.63
CA ALA A 90 7.36 28.31 22.42
C ALA A 90 6.39 29.46 22.72
N ALA A 91 5.14 29.39 22.24
CA ALA A 91 4.13 30.40 22.52
C ALA A 91 3.82 30.54 24.01
N LYS A 92 3.81 29.43 24.77
CA LYS A 92 3.64 29.47 26.24
C LYS A 92 4.81 30.15 26.95
N VAL A 93 6.04 29.92 26.49
CA VAL A 93 7.23 30.59 27.03
C VAL A 93 7.14 32.10 26.79
N TYR A 94 6.79 32.53 25.57
CA TYR A 94 6.59 33.96 25.31
C TYR A 94 5.49 34.58 26.17
N HIS A 95 4.40 33.86 26.47
CA HIS A 95 3.36 34.33 27.38
C HIS A 95 3.79 34.35 28.87
N LEU A 96 4.78 33.53 29.26
CA LEU A 96 5.27 33.49 30.65
C LEU A 96 6.34 34.55 30.94
N PHE A 97 6.99 35.08 29.90
CA PHE A 97 8.08 36.06 30.03
C PHE A 97 7.82 37.38 29.30
N GLY A 98 6.60 37.59 28.78
CA GLY A 98 6.15 38.83 28.14
C GLY A 98 5.16 39.61 29.01
#